data_AF-A0A3M1N9V4-F1
#
_entry.id   AF-A0A3M1N9V4-F1
#
_cell.length_a   1.000
_cell.length_b   1.000
_cell.length_c   1.000
_cell.angle_alpha   90.00
_cell.angle_beta   90.00
_cell.angle_gamma   90.00
#
_symmetry.space_group_name_H-M   'P 1'
#
loop_
_entity.id
_entity.type
_entity.pdbx_description
1 polymer ?
#
loop_
_entity_poly.entity_id
_entity_poly.type
_entity_poly.pdbx_seq_one_letter_code
_entity_poly.pdbx_strand_id
1 'polypeptide(L)'
;MRRSFQFYSLCMLVVVALLGIHLGAPSPAQAQTCAVVHVVRPGENLFRIGLAYGFSWTVLQSYNGLLNPNHIRVGQRICIPPHAVAPPVVVLPPVVVPPTVYFPPPGVIPAITFNTRSARIGDTIVISGVRFPGNATVDIFIAPRTPGVPSVYPSLASGTASVNPDGTFVTNFTIPATVGGVPLTGSSFSILVRARGSGYYAFNFVNAR
;
A
#
# COMPACT_ATOMS: atom_id res chain seq x y z
N MET A 1 -21.77 76.02 24.57
CA MET A 1 -21.81 75.15 23.37
C MET A 1 -20.57 74.24 23.24
N ARG A 2 -20.17 73.48 24.27
CA ARG A 2 -19.02 72.53 24.19
C ARG A 2 -19.33 71.12 24.69
N ARG A 3 -20.52 70.86 25.25
CA ARG A 3 -20.89 69.56 25.81
C ARG A 3 -21.55 68.62 24.80
N SER A 4 -22.23 69.13 23.77
CA SER A 4 -22.95 68.30 22.79
C SER A 4 -22.07 67.62 21.74
N PHE A 5 -20.89 68.16 21.42
CA PHE A 5 -19.92 67.53 20.51
C PHE A 5 -19.25 66.30 21.16
N GLN A 6 -19.15 66.30 22.49
CA GLN A 6 -18.54 65.21 23.27
C GLN A 6 -19.43 63.96 23.28
N PHE A 7 -20.75 64.13 23.24
CA PHE A 7 -21.70 63.01 23.16
C PHE A 7 -21.74 62.37 21.76
N TYR A 8 -21.64 63.15 20.68
CA TYR A 8 -21.56 62.58 19.33
C TYR A 8 -20.22 61.87 19.09
N SER A 9 -19.11 62.41 19.63
CA SER A 9 -17.78 61.78 19.55
C SER A 9 -17.72 60.45 20.31
N LEU A 10 -18.43 60.33 21.44
CA LEU A 10 -18.55 59.06 22.17
C LEU A 10 -19.53 58.09 21.48
N CYS A 11 -20.65 58.56 20.94
CA CYS A 11 -21.59 57.69 20.21
C CYS A 11 -20.98 57.12 18.92
N MET A 12 -20.19 57.91 18.16
CA MET A 12 -19.52 57.40 16.95
C MET A 12 -18.40 56.40 17.29
N LEU A 13 -17.67 56.60 18.39
CA LEU A 13 -16.68 55.63 18.87
C LEU A 13 -17.34 54.31 19.32
N VAL A 14 -18.54 54.36 19.91
CA VAL A 14 -19.29 53.15 20.29
C VAL A 14 -19.84 52.42 19.06
N VAL A 15 -20.27 53.13 18.00
CA VAL A 15 -20.77 52.50 16.76
C VAL A 15 -19.64 51.90 15.91
N VAL A 16 -18.46 52.53 15.85
CA VAL A 16 -17.27 51.94 15.20
C VAL A 16 -16.72 50.76 16.00
N ALA A 17 -16.80 50.79 17.33
CA ALA A 17 -16.46 49.64 18.17
C ALA A 17 -17.44 48.46 18.04
N LEU A 18 -18.71 48.71 17.68
CA LEU A 18 -19.71 47.65 17.46
C LEU A 18 -19.73 47.11 16.02
N LEU A 19 -19.15 47.82 15.04
CA LEU A 19 -19.00 47.36 13.64
C LEU A 19 -17.62 46.75 13.34
N GLY A 20 -16.66 46.83 14.26
CA GLY A 20 -15.27 46.35 14.10
C GLY A 20 -14.99 44.92 14.59
N ILE A 21 -16.00 44.14 15.00
CA ILE A 21 -15.83 42.80 15.60
C ILE A 21 -16.45 41.71 14.71
N HIS A 22 -16.05 41.68 13.44
CA HIS A 22 -16.04 40.44 12.66
C HIS A 22 -14.62 40.15 12.16
N LEU A 23 -13.61 40.47 12.98
CA LEU A 23 -12.34 39.75 12.91
C LEU A 23 -12.68 38.30 13.20
N GLY A 24 -12.75 37.50 12.12
CA GLY A 24 -13.02 36.09 12.18
C GLY A 24 -12.19 35.49 13.31
N ALA A 25 -12.87 35.07 14.37
CA ALA A 25 -12.25 34.21 15.36
C ALA A 25 -11.56 33.10 14.55
N PRO A 26 -10.28 32.80 14.77
CA PRO A 26 -9.75 31.56 14.24
C PRO A 26 -10.70 30.50 14.77
N SER A 27 -11.53 29.93 13.88
CA SER A 27 -12.23 28.68 14.18
C SER A 27 -11.18 27.82 14.84
N PRO A 28 -11.45 27.17 16.00
CA PRO A 28 -10.47 26.33 16.64
C PRO A 28 -9.98 25.38 15.55
N ALA A 29 -8.77 25.64 15.03
CA ALA A 29 -8.14 24.83 14.01
C ALA A 29 -8.10 23.49 14.69
N GLN A 30 -8.98 22.58 14.25
CA GLN A 30 -9.33 21.35 14.95
C GLN A 30 -8.02 20.79 15.47
N ALA A 31 -7.80 20.89 16.79
CA ALA A 31 -6.46 20.73 17.34
C ALA A 31 -6.00 19.35 16.90
N GLN A 32 -5.09 19.33 15.92
CA GLN A 32 -4.81 18.12 15.18
C GLN A 32 -4.05 17.24 16.16
N THR A 33 -4.76 16.27 16.73
CA THR A 33 -4.31 15.52 17.92
C THR A 33 -3.16 14.61 17.55
N CYS A 34 -1.95 15.15 17.63
CA CYS A 34 -0.73 14.41 17.38
C CYS A 34 -0.56 13.30 18.43
N ALA A 35 -0.76 12.05 18.04
CA ALA A 35 -0.65 10.91 18.95
C ALA A 35 0.81 10.62 19.32
N VAL A 36 1.71 10.71 18.34
CA VAL A 36 3.15 10.56 18.52
C VAL A 36 3.87 11.59 17.65
N VAL A 37 4.95 12.18 18.17
CA VAL A 37 5.84 13.01 17.37
C VAL A 37 7.07 12.19 16.99
N HIS A 38 7.25 11.96 15.70
CA HIS A 38 8.45 11.32 15.15
C HIS A 38 9.46 12.38 14.69
N VAL A 39 10.72 12.26 15.10
CA VAL A 39 11.80 13.16 14.67
C VAL A 39 12.60 12.47 13.57
N VAL A 40 12.57 13.05 12.37
CA VAL A 40 13.19 12.47 11.16
C VAL A 40 14.70 12.30 11.35
N ARG A 41 15.21 11.10 11.06
CA ARG A 41 16.62 10.72 11.14
C ARG A 41 17.28 10.75 9.75
N PRO A 42 18.63 10.77 9.67
CA PRO A 42 19.33 10.69 8.39
C PRO A 42 18.90 9.46 7.58
N GLY A 43 18.54 9.68 6.31
CA GLY A 43 18.14 8.62 5.37
C GLY A 43 16.68 8.16 5.48
N GLU A 44 15.87 8.77 6.35
CA GLU A 44 14.43 8.53 6.40
C GLU A 44 13.69 9.38 5.36
N ASN A 45 12.53 8.87 4.94
CA ASN A 45 11.58 9.58 4.09
C ASN A 45 10.16 9.29 4.60
N LEU A 46 9.17 10.05 4.12
CA LEU A 46 7.80 9.95 4.62
C LEU A 46 7.17 8.57 4.37
N PHE A 47 7.63 7.85 3.34
CA PHE A 47 7.22 6.48 3.05
C PHE A 47 7.66 5.50 4.14
N ARG A 48 8.96 5.52 4.51
CA ARG A 48 9.50 4.64 5.56
C ARG A 48 8.94 4.97 6.94
N ILE A 49 8.74 6.26 7.22
CA ILE A 49 8.11 6.71 8.47
C ILE A 49 6.65 6.23 8.52
N GLY A 50 5.89 6.41 7.44
CA GLY A 50 4.52 5.89 7.33
C GLY A 50 4.44 4.38 7.59
N LEU A 51 5.30 3.59 6.94
CA LEU A 51 5.36 2.14 7.15
C LEU A 51 5.65 1.77 8.62
N ALA A 52 6.55 2.50 9.28
CA ALA A 52 6.90 2.25 10.68
C ALA A 52 5.71 2.46 11.64
N TYR A 53 4.77 3.36 11.29
CA TYR A 53 3.59 3.68 12.09
C TYR A 53 2.28 3.15 11.51
N GLY A 54 2.31 2.34 10.45
CA GLY A 54 1.11 1.79 9.83
C GLY A 54 0.24 2.79 9.06
N PHE A 55 0.81 3.90 8.60
CA PHE A 55 0.13 4.91 7.78
C PHE A 55 0.73 5.00 6.38
N SER A 56 -0.08 5.36 5.38
CA SER A 56 0.47 5.74 4.09
C SER A 56 1.18 7.11 4.19
N TRP A 57 2.17 7.32 3.34
CA TRP A 57 2.84 8.62 3.25
C TRP A 57 1.86 9.76 2.89
N THR A 58 0.82 9.47 2.11
CA THR A 58 -0.23 10.45 1.76
C THR A 58 -1.03 10.91 2.98
N VAL A 59 -1.32 10.02 3.92
CA VAL A 59 -2.00 10.35 5.18
C VAL A 59 -1.09 11.19 6.07
N LEU A 60 0.19 10.84 6.19
CA LEU A 60 1.13 11.66 6.95
C LEU A 60 1.35 13.03 6.29
N GLN A 61 1.39 13.09 4.96
CA GLN A 61 1.54 14.33 4.22
C GLN A 61 0.38 15.28 4.49
N SER A 62 -0.85 14.82 4.30
CA SER A 62 -2.05 15.65 4.52
C SER A 62 -2.20 16.04 5.98
N TYR A 63 -1.90 15.12 6.91
CA TYR A 63 -2.02 15.38 8.34
C TYR A 63 -1.00 16.39 8.87
N ASN A 64 0.19 16.43 8.27
CA ASN A 64 1.25 17.36 8.63
C ASN A 64 1.30 18.62 7.74
N GLY A 65 0.33 18.79 6.83
CA GLY A 65 0.29 19.93 5.91
C GLY A 65 1.52 20.02 5.01
N LEU A 66 2.13 18.89 4.65
CA LEU A 66 3.36 18.88 3.85
C LEU A 66 3.03 19.11 2.38
N LEU A 67 3.49 20.23 1.83
CA LEU A 67 3.30 20.56 0.41
C LEU A 67 4.03 19.58 -0.52
N ASN A 68 5.23 19.13 -0.12
CA ASN A 68 6.01 18.16 -0.88
C ASN A 68 6.48 17.02 0.03
N PRO A 69 6.02 15.77 -0.21
CA PRO A 69 6.35 14.62 0.63
C PRO A 69 7.82 14.17 0.50
N ASN A 70 8.52 14.58 -0.56
CA ASN A 70 9.94 14.28 -0.78
C ASN A 70 10.88 15.28 -0.08
N HIS A 71 10.35 16.39 0.45
CA HIS A 71 11.12 17.45 1.09
C HIS A 71 10.91 17.46 2.60
N ILE A 72 11.29 16.36 3.27
CA ILE A 72 11.43 16.33 4.72
C ILE A 72 12.90 16.36 5.12
N ARG A 73 13.24 17.02 6.23
CA ARG A 73 14.62 17.24 6.67
C ARG A 73 14.93 16.47 7.95
N VAL A 74 16.19 16.09 8.13
CA VAL A 74 16.66 15.53 9.41
C VAL A 74 16.37 16.51 10.54
N GLY A 75 15.85 15.99 11.65
CA GLY A 75 15.39 16.78 12.80
C GLY A 75 13.97 17.32 12.68
N GLN A 76 13.33 17.19 11.51
CA GLN A 76 11.94 17.62 11.34
C GLN A 76 10.99 16.75 12.19
N ARG A 77 10.04 17.41 12.83
CA ARG A 77 9.00 16.75 13.64
C ARG A 77 7.82 16.42 12.74
N ILE A 78 7.47 15.14 12.66
CA ILE A 78 6.31 14.63 11.94
C ILE A 78 5.32 14.13 12.98
N CYS A 79 4.14 14.73 12.98
CA CYS A 79 3.02 14.30 13.80
C CYS A 79 2.35 13.07 13.20
N ILE A 80 2.30 12.01 13.99
CA ILE A 80 1.61 10.77 13.66
C ILE A 80 0.16 10.91 14.15
N PRO A 81 -0.84 10.72 13.26
CA PRO A 81 -2.25 10.76 13.63
C PRO A 81 -2.57 9.69 14.70
N PRO A 82 -3.61 9.91 15.53
CA PRO A 82 -4.16 8.83 16.32
C PRO A 82 -4.86 7.85 15.38
N HIS A 83 -4.74 6.55 15.66
CA HIS A 83 -5.61 5.58 15.00
C HIS A 83 -7.05 5.95 15.36
N ALA A 84 -7.91 6.13 14.36
CA ALA A 84 -9.33 6.37 14.59
C ALA A 84 -9.95 5.10 15.18
N VAL A 85 -9.96 5.03 16.51
CA VAL A 85 -10.71 4.00 17.24
C VAL A 85 -12.16 4.45 17.22
N ALA A 86 -13.00 3.80 16.39
CA ALA A 86 -14.45 3.95 16.52
C ALA A 86 -14.89 3.48 17.92
N PRO A 87 -15.92 4.10 18.55
CA PRO A 87 -16.41 3.65 19.86
C PRO A 87 -16.79 2.17 19.84
N PRO A 88 -16.56 1.42 20.92
CA PRO A 88 -16.62 -0.04 20.89
C PRO A 88 -18.09 -0.48 20.84
N VAL A 89 -18.57 -0.82 19.65
CA VAL A 89 -19.62 -1.82 19.55
C VAL A 89 -18.96 -3.13 19.98
N VAL A 90 -19.44 -3.77 21.05
CA VAL A 90 -19.02 -5.12 21.45
C VAL A 90 -19.61 -6.12 20.44
N VAL A 91 -19.11 -6.06 19.22
CA VAL A 91 -18.98 -7.21 18.36
C VAL A 91 -17.55 -7.65 18.59
N LEU A 92 -17.31 -8.84 19.12
CA LEU A 92 -15.95 -9.40 19.09
C LEU A 92 -15.51 -9.30 17.63
N PRO A 93 -14.49 -8.48 17.29
CA PRO A 93 -14.02 -8.46 15.92
C PRO A 93 -13.65 -9.91 15.58
N PRO A 94 -14.02 -10.45 14.40
CA PRO A 94 -13.37 -11.67 13.94
C PRO A 94 -11.88 -11.36 14.06
N VAL A 95 -11.14 -12.19 14.81
CA VAL A 95 -9.72 -11.95 15.08
C VAL A 95 -9.07 -11.66 13.73
N VAL A 96 -8.79 -10.37 13.46
CA VAL A 96 -8.07 -9.98 12.26
C VAL A 96 -6.64 -10.31 12.62
N VAL A 97 -6.28 -11.58 12.42
CA VAL A 97 -4.88 -11.99 12.45
C VAL A 97 -4.21 -11.08 11.42
N PRO A 98 -3.33 -10.16 11.83
CA PRO A 98 -2.62 -9.33 10.85
C PRO A 98 -1.98 -10.30 9.85
N PRO A 99 -1.99 -10.01 8.54
CA PRO A 99 -1.32 -10.87 7.58
C PRO A 99 0.12 -11.00 8.07
N THR A 100 0.47 -12.16 8.60
CA THR A 100 1.82 -12.45 9.00
C THR A 100 2.61 -12.37 7.72
N VAL A 101 3.50 -11.37 7.62
CA VAL A 101 4.53 -11.41 6.59
C VAL A 101 5.29 -12.69 6.88
N TYR A 102 5.01 -13.72 6.08
CA TYR A 102 5.58 -15.02 6.29
C TYR A 102 7.06 -14.92 5.94
N PHE A 103 7.88 -14.80 6.98
CA PHE A 103 9.28 -15.13 6.89
C PHE A 103 9.37 -16.63 7.06
N PRO A 104 9.71 -17.40 6.00
CA PRO A 104 9.97 -18.81 6.18
C PRO A 104 11.03 -18.98 7.28
N PRO A 105 10.91 -20.00 8.15
CA PRO A 105 11.97 -20.33 9.09
C PRO A 105 13.31 -20.42 8.35
N PRO A 106 14.42 -19.95 8.94
CA PRO A 106 15.74 -20.07 8.32
C PRO A 106 15.99 -21.50 7.83
N GLY A 107 16.22 -21.67 6.53
CA GLY A 107 16.43 -22.99 5.89
C GLY A 107 15.20 -23.59 5.17
N VAL A 108 14.01 -23.02 5.32
CA VAL A 108 12.80 -23.45 4.59
C VAL A 108 12.66 -22.63 3.31
N ILE A 109 13.29 -23.10 2.23
CA ILE A 109 13.17 -22.47 0.91
C ILE A 109 11.91 -23.02 0.22
N PRO A 110 10.92 -22.18 -0.14
CA PRO A 110 9.79 -22.60 -0.94
C PRO A 110 10.26 -23.22 -2.25
N ALA A 111 9.68 -24.37 -2.62
CA ALA A 111 10.04 -25.05 -3.85
C ALA A 111 8.80 -25.19 -4.74
N ILE A 112 8.97 -24.88 -6.03
CA ILE A 112 7.92 -24.96 -7.05
C ILE A 112 8.39 -25.91 -8.14
N THR A 113 7.48 -26.77 -8.56
CA THR A 113 7.68 -27.73 -9.64
C THR A 113 6.54 -27.64 -10.64
N PHE A 114 6.84 -27.98 -11.88
CA PHE A 114 5.89 -28.00 -12.98
C PHE A 114 5.93 -29.38 -13.62
N ASN A 115 4.78 -29.85 -14.12
CA ASN A 115 4.73 -31.10 -14.89
C ASN A 115 5.47 -31.03 -16.24
N THR A 116 5.66 -29.82 -16.77
CA THR A 116 6.38 -29.56 -18.02
C THR A 116 7.22 -28.29 -17.93
N ARG A 117 8.23 -28.16 -18.79
CA ARG A 117 9.02 -26.92 -19.00
C ARG A 117 8.69 -26.22 -20.33
N SER A 118 7.74 -26.76 -21.07
CA SER A 118 7.28 -26.27 -22.37
C SER A 118 5.78 -26.41 -22.47
N ALA A 119 5.09 -25.35 -22.90
CA ALA A 119 3.64 -25.34 -23.05
C ALA A 119 3.21 -24.38 -24.17
N ARG A 120 2.06 -24.68 -24.78
CA ARG A 120 1.39 -23.89 -25.82
C ARG A 120 0.29 -23.04 -25.21
N ILE A 121 -0.17 -22.05 -25.95
CA ILE A 121 -1.41 -21.33 -25.64
C ILE A 121 -2.56 -22.34 -25.59
N GLY A 122 -3.37 -22.29 -24.53
CA GLY A 122 -4.45 -23.23 -24.29
C GLY A 122 -4.04 -24.51 -23.58
N ASP A 123 -2.74 -24.83 -23.49
CA ASP A 123 -2.29 -25.97 -22.68
C ASP A 123 -2.57 -25.70 -21.21
N THR A 124 -2.96 -26.75 -20.50
CA THR A 124 -3.10 -26.70 -19.05
C THR A 124 -1.91 -27.39 -18.41
N ILE A 125 -1.13 -26.63 -17.66
CA ILE A 125 0.01 -27.13 -16.89
C ILE A 125 -0.38 -27.33 -15.43
N VAL A 126 0.31 -28.25 -14.77
CA VAL A 126 0.16 -28.48 -13.33
C VAL A 126 1.32 -27.78 -12.63
N ILE A 127 0.97 -26.90 -11.69
CA ILE A 127 1.92 -26.19 -10.85
C ILE A 127 1.78 -26.74 -9.44
N SER A 128 2.87 -27.26 -8.89
CA SER A 128 2.92 -27.77 -7.53
C SER A 128 3.94 -26.99 -6.72
N GLY A 129 3.58 -26.64 -5.49
CA GLY A 129 4.48 -25.99 -4.55
C GLY A 129 4.52 -26.72 -3.22
N VAL A 130 5.66 -26.65 -2.55
CA VAL A 130 5.84 -27.13 -1.18
C VAL A 130 6.55 -26.07 -0.36
N ARG A 131 6.42 -26.15 0.97
CA ARG A 131 7.05 -25.23 1.92
C ARG A 131 6.55 -23.78 1.78
N PHE A 132 5.27 -23.63 1.41
CA PHE A 132 4.56 -22.35 1.45
C PHE A 132 3.89 -22.16 2.81
N PRO A 133 3.62 -20.91 3.22
CA PRO A 133 2.79 -20.67 4.41
C PRO A 133 1.44 -21.35 4.27
N GLY A 134 1.08 -22.20 5.22
CA GLY A 134 -0.23 -22.85 5.25
C GLY A 134 -1.37 -21.84 5.33
N ASN A 135 -2.48 -22.13 4.66
CA ASN A 135 -3.65 -21.24 4.52
C ASN A 135 -3.36 -19.92 3.77
N ALA A 136 -2.21 -19.80 3.10
CA ALA A 136 -1.94 -18.66 2.23
C ALA A 136 -2.62 -18.81 0.86
N THR A 137 -2.62 -17.71 0.12
CA THR A 137 -2.90 -17.71 -1.32
C THR A 137 -1.63 -17.38 -2.09
N VAL A 138 -1.41 -18.13 -3.17
CA VAL A 138 -0.37 -17.84 -4.16
C VAL A 138 -1.01 -17.19 -5.37
N ASP A 139 -0.43 -16.07 -5.79
CA ASP A 139 -0.75 -15.39 -7.04
C ASP A 139 0.17 -15.93 -8.14
N ILE A 140 -0.40 -16.20 -9.31
CA ILE A 140 0.30 -16.72 -10.49
C ILE A 140 0.23 -15.65 -11.57
N PHE A 141 1.40 -15.26 -12.06
CA PHE A 141 1.56 -14.26 -13.12
C PHE A 141 2.25 -14.90 -14.30
N ILE A 142 1.93 -14.40 -15.49
CA ILE A 142 2.62 -14.76 -16.71
C ILE A 142 3.16 -13.48 -17.35
N ALA A 143 4.38 -13.54 -17.86
CA ALA A 143 5.02 -12.41 -18.52
C ALA A 143 5.63 -12.85 -19.85
N PRO A 144 5.41 -12.10 -20.95
CA PRO A 144 6.16 -12.31 -22.18
C PRO A 144 7.66 -12.20 -21.92
N ARG A 145 8.46 -13.07 -22.53
CA ARG A 145 9.92 -12.99 -22.48
C ARG A 145 10.44 -12.57 -23.85
N THR A 146 10.87 -11.32 -23.94
CA THR A 146 11.60 -10.82 -25.10
C THR A 146 13.10 -11.00 -24.86
N PRO A 147 13.83 -11.78 -25.69
CA PRO A 147 15.28 -11.90 -25.56
C PRO A 147 15.96 -10.53 -25.60
N GLY A 148 16.90 -10.29 -24.69
CA GLY A 148 17.64 -9.02 -24.62
C GLY A 148 16.89 -7.85 -23.97
N VAL A 149 15.61 -8.02 -23.62
CA VAL A 149 14.86 -7.02 -22.84
C VAL A 149 14.75 -7.51 -21.39
N PRO A 150 15.14 -6.70 -20.38
CA PRO A 150 14.87 -7.03 -19.00
C PRO A 150 13.37 -7.26 -18.83
N SER A 151 13.00 -8.40 -18.24
CA SER A 151 11.60 -8.69 -17.98
C SER A 151 11.04 -7.67 -16.99
N VAL A 152 10.39 -6.63 -17.52
CA VAL A 152 9.51 -5.78 -16.72
C VAL A 152 8.27 -6.62 -16.50
N TYR A 153 8.16 -7.25 -15.33
CA TYR A 153 7.02 -8.10 -15.00
C TYR A 153 5.79 -7.22 -14.78
N PRO A 154 4.85 -7.11 -15.74
CA PRO A 154 3.64 -6.39 -15.46
C PRO A 154 2.89 -7.14 -14.35
N SER A 155 2.23 -6.42 -13.45
CA SER A 155 1.46 -6.94 -12.32
C SER A 155 0.15 -7.63 -12.75
N LEU A 156 0.12 -8.24 -13.93
CA LEU A 156 -1.06 -8.83 -14.55
C LEU A 156 -1.20 -10.27 -14.05
N ALA A 157 -1.95 -10.45 -12.97
CA ALA A 157 -2.26 -11.78 -12.45
C ALA A 157 -3.10 -12.56 -13.47
N SER A 158 -2.75 -13.84 -13.67
CA SER A 158 -3.47 -14.75 -14.55
C SER A 158 -4.17 -15.87 -13.79
N GLY A 159 -3.89 -16.04 -12.50
CA GLY A 159 -4.56 -17.01 -11.65
C GLY A 159 -4.14 -16.94 -10.18
N THR A 160 -4.81 -17.71 -9.33
CA THR A 160 -4.51 -17.88 -7.91
C THR A 160 -4.68 -19.33 -7.48
N ALA A 161 -3.98 -19.76 -6.43
CA ALA A 161 -4.23 -21.03 -5.76
C ALA A 161 -4.15 -20.91 -4.24
N SER A 162 -4.95 -21.71 -3.54
CA SER A 162 -4.89 -21.82 -2.08
C SER A 162 -3.82 -22.82 -1.67
N VAL A 163 -3.12 -22.51 -0.58
CA VAL A 163 -2.12 -23.39 0.03
C VAL A 163 -2.77 -24.18 1.16
N ASN A 164 -2.58 -25.49 1.15
CA ASN A 164 -3.04 -26.40 2.18
C ASN A 164 -2.38 -26.10 3.54
N PRO A 165 -2.96 -26.54 4.66
CA PRO A 165 -2.36 -26.38 5.98
C PRO A 165 -0.94 -26.97 6.11
N ASP A 166 -0.61 -28.00 5.33
CA ASP A 166 0.71 -28.64 5.28
C ASP A 166 1.76 -27.85 4.45
N GLY A 167 1.38 -26.69 3.91
CA GLY A 167 2.25 -25.83 3.11
C GLY A 167 2.44 -26.30 1.66
N THR A 168 1.61 -27.23 1.19
CA THR A 168 1.59 -27.68 -0.20
C THR A 168 0.48 -26.98 -0.99
N PHE A 169 0.67 -26.87 -2.31
CA PHE A 169 -0.44 -26.56 -3.21
C PHE A 169 -0.24 -27.29 -4.54
N VAL A 170 -1.34 -27.60 -5.21
CA VAL A 170 -1.37 -28.07 -6.59
C VAL A 170 -2.48 -27.33 -7.31
N THR A 171 -2.19 -26.79 -8.48
CA THR A 171 -3.19 -26.09 -9.27
C THR A 171 -2.98 -26.30 -10.76
N ASN A 172 -4.10 -26.33 -11.48
CA ASN A 172 -4.11 -26.35 -12.93
C ASN A 172 -4.11 -24.92 -13.43
N PHE A 173 -3.20 -24.62 -14.35
CA PHE A 173 -3.05 -23.31 -14.93
C PHE A 173 -3.07 -23.41 -16.46
N THR A 174 -4.07 -22.81 -17.08
CA THR A 174 -4.20 -22.77 -18.53
C THR A 174 -3.46 -21.56 -19.09
N ILE A 175 -2.57 -21.77 -20.08
CA ILE A 175 -1.79 -20.69 -20.69
C ILE A 175 -2.74 -19.80 -21.52
N PRO A 176 -2.91 -18.51 -21.16
CA PRO A 176 -3.81 -17.62 -21.88
C PRO A 176 -3.25 -17.24 -23.26
N ALA A 177 -4.11 -16.79 -24.17
CA ALA A 177 -3.66 -16.26 -25.46
C ALA A 177 -3.07 -14.84 -25.35
N THR A 178 -3.53 -14.05 -24.38
CA THR A 178 -3.10 -12.68 -24.13
C THR A 178 -2.92 -12.42 -22.64
N VAL A 179 -2.06 -11.46 -22.31
CA VAL A 179 -1.80 -11.01 -20.93
C VAL A 179 -1.87 -9.49 -20.92
N GLY A 180 -2.87 -8.92 -20.25
CA GLY A 180 -3.15 -7.48 -20.28
C GLY A 180 -3.25 -6.90 -21.68
N GLY A 181 -3.87 -7.65 -22.60
CA GLY A 181 -4.03 -7.24 -24.00
C GLY A 181 -2.83 -7.52 -24.90
N VAL A 182 -1.69 -7.99 -24.37
CA VAL A 182 -0.51 -8.35 -25.16
C VAL A 182 -0.56 -9.83 -25.55
N PRO A 183 -0.53 -10.19 -26.85
CA PRO A 183 -0.46 -11.58 -27.30
C PRO A 183 0.80 -12.30 -26.83
N LEU A 184 0.68 -13.58 -26.47
CA LEU A 184 1.81 -14.45 -26.13
C LEU A 184 2.39 -15.20 -27.35
N THR A 185 1.95 -14.86 -28.56
CA THR A 185 2.32 -15.55 -29.80
C THR A 185 3.81 -15.48 -30.10
N GLY A 186 4.41 -16.63 -30.43
CA GLY A 186 5.79 -16.74 -30.94
C GLY A 186 6.92 -16.49 -29.94
N SER A 187 6.61 -16.18 -28.67
CA SER A 187 7.62 -15.84 -27.65
C SER A 187 7.67 -16.87 -26.52
N SER A 188 8.87 -17.12 -25.98
CA SER A 188 9.02 -17.71 -24.64
C SER A 188 8.29 -16.84 -23.62
N PHE A 189 7.86 -17.43 -22.51
CA PHE A 189 7.22 -16.69 -21.42
C PHE A 189 7.82 -17.10 -20.09
N SER A 190 7.61 -16.26 -19.07
CA SER A 190 7.95 -16.56 -17.69
C SER A 190 6.67 -16.74 -16.89
N ILE A 191 6.63 -17.76 -16.05
CA ILE A 191 5.62 -17.88 -15.00
C ILE A 191 6.24 -17.40 -13.70
N LEU A 192 5.55 -16.50 -13.01
CA LEU A 192 5.92 -16.05 -11.69
C LEU A 192 4.90 -16.53 -10.68
N VAL A 193 5.40 -17.03 -9.56
CA VAL A 193 4.58 -17.41 -8.42
C VAL A 193 4.96 -16.54 -7.23
N ARG A 194 3.97 -16.00 -6.55
CA ARG A 194 4.16 -15.14 -5.37
C ARG A 194 3.19 -15.55 -4.28
N ALA A 195 3.66 -15.85 -3.08
CA ALA A 195 2.78 -15.88 -1.91
C ALA A 195 2.50 -14.45 -1.47
N ARG A 196 1.26 -14.14 -1.05
CA ARG A 196 0.96 -12.79 -0.55
C ARG A 196 1.84 -12.46 0.66
N GLY A 197 2.65 -11.40 0.54
CA GLY A 197 3.66 -11.02 1.53
C GLY A 197 5.07 -11.54 1.27
N SER A 198 5.32 -12.29 0.18
CA SER A 198 6.66 -12.75 -0.24
C SER A 198 7.12 -12.10 -1.56
N GLY A 199 8.40 -12.30 -1.90
CA GLY A 199 8.94 -12.01 -3.24
C GLY A 199 8.41 -12.97 -4.32
N TYR A 200 8.79 -12.70 -5.57
CA TYR A 200 8.42 -13.52 -6.73
C TYR A 200 9.45 -14.62 -6.99
N TYR A 201 8.97 -15.80 -7.38
CA TYR A 201 9.77 -16.88 -7.95
C TYR A 201 9.47 -16.98 -9.45
N ALA A 202 10.47 -16.72 -10.31
CA ALA A 202 10.30 -16.68 -11.76
C ALA A 202 10.86 -17.94 -12.43
N PHE A 203 10.10 -18.50 -13.37
CA PHE A 203 10.43 -19.72 -14.10
C PHE A 203 10.25 -19.51 -15.60
N ASN A 204 11.30 -19.78 -16.37
CA ASN A 204 11.29 -19.60 -17.82
C ASN A 204 10.70 -20.84 -18.51
N PHE A 205 9.81 -20.59 -19.46
CA PHE A 205 9.19 -21.60 -20.30
C PHE A 205 9.55 -21.36 -21.76
N VAL A 206 9.76 -22.47 -22.47
CA VAL A 206 9.87 -22.47 -23.92
C VAL A 206 8.46 -22.61 -24.49
N ASN A 207 8.13 -21.79 -25.49
CA ASN A 207 6.88 -21.97 -26.21
C ASN A 207 7.03 -23.18 -27.13
N ALA A 208 6.21 -24.21 -26.93
CA ALA A 208 6.27 -25.40 -27.75
C ALA A 208 5.75 -25.06 -29.17
N ARG A 209 6.57 -25.28 -30.20
CA ARG A 209 6.11 -25.17 -31.60
C ARG A 209 5.02 -26.18 -31.90
#